data_AF-A0A519Y2Z3-F1
#
_entry.id   AF-A0A519Y2Z3-F1
#
_cell.length_a   1.000
_cell.length_b   1.000
_cell.length_c   1.000
_cell.angle_alpha   90.00
_cell.angle_beta   90.00
_cell.angle_gamma   90.00
#
_symmetry.space_group_name_H-M   'P 1'
#
loop_
_entity.id
_entity.type
_entity.pdbx_description
1 polymer ?
#
loop_
_entity_poly.entity_id
_entity_poly.type
_entity_poly.pdbx_seq_one_letter_code
_entity_poly.pdbx_strand_id
1 'polypeptide(L)' 'MDLQLPKSEYPRVVIVGGGFGGIELAKRLKNKPFQVVMLDKHNYHTFQPLLYQV' A
#
# COMPACT_ATOMS: atom_id res chain seq x y z
N MET A 1 15.88 8.29 -12.23
CA MET A 1 14.53 7.69 -12.33
C MET A 1 13.59 8.60 -11.57
N ASP A 2 12.73 9.32 -12.28
CA ASP A 2 11.70 10.16 -11.66
C ASP A 2 10.46 9.27 -11.42
N LEU A 3 10.07 9.10 -10.15
CA LEU A 3 8.80 8.46 -9.83
C LEU A 3 7.70 9.50 -10.06
N GLN A 4 6.83 9.29 -11.06
CA GLN A 4 5.69 10.15 -11.37
C GLN A 4 4.61 10.03 -10.28
N LEU A 5 4.88 10.60 -9.10
CA LEU A 5 3.94 10.68 -8.00
C LEU A 5 3.30 12.07 -7.96
N PRO A 6 2.00 12.19 -7.65
CA PRO A 6 1.36 13.49 -7.44
C PRO A 6 2.10 14.31 -6.37
N LYS A 7 2.20 15.62 -6.57
CA LYS A 7 2.68 16.53 -5.51
C LYS A 7 1.68 16.52 -4.35
N SER A 8 2.19 16.64 -3.13
CA SER A 8 1.41 16.62 -1.90
C SER A 8 2.11 17.46 -0.84
N GLU A 9 1.32 18.24 -0.10
CA GLU A 9 1.79 18.99 1.08
C GLU A 9 1.97 18.10 2.32
N TYR A 10 1.43 16.88 2.28
CA TYR A 10 1.57 15.90 3.36
C TYR A 10 2.87 15.09 3.27
N PRO A 11 3.49 14.75 4.41
CA PRO A 11 4.61 13.81 4.47
C PRO A 11 4.28 12.50 3.74
N ARG A 12 5.24 12.00 2.97
CA ARG A 12 5.07 10.78 2.17
C ARG A 12 5.42 9.55 2.98
N VAL A 13 4.55 8.56 2.94
CA VAL A 13 4.78 7.22 3.49
C VAL A 13 4.72 6.22 2.35
N VAL A 14 5.84 5.54 2.09
CA VAL A 14 5.93 4.49 1.08
C VAL A 14 5.79 3.14 1.76
N ILE A 15 4.75 2.40 1.40
CA ILE A 15 4.50 1.03 1.87
C ILE A 15 4.96 0.09 0.76
N VAL A 16 5.96 -0.73 1.05
CA VAL A 16 6.46 -1.76 0.12
C VAL A 16 5.80 -3.09 0.48
N GLY A 17 4.95 -3.59 -0.40
CA GLY A 17 4.18 -4.82 -0.21
C GLY A 17 2.70 -4.58 0.14
N GLY A 18 1.79 -5.13 -0.66
CA GLY A 18 0.32 -5.17 -0.52
C GLY A 18 -0.19 -6.45 0.16
N GLY A 19 0.59 -7.00 1.09
CA GLY A 19 0.16 -8.11 1.96
C GLY A 19 -0.79 -7.65 3.07
N PHE A 20 -1.04 -8.52 4.05
CA PHE A 20 -1.92 -8.22 5.18
C PHE A 20 -1.54 -6.94 5.92
N GLY A 21 -0.27 -6.83 6.32
CA GLY A 21 0.22 -5.67 7.08
C GLY A 21 0.21 -4.38 6.26
N GLY A 22 0.64 -4.45 4.99
CA GLY A 22 0.71 -3.26 4.14
C GLY A 22 -0.66 -2.65 3.87
N ILE A 23 -1.66 -3.49 3.58
CA ILE A 23 -3.04 -3.03 3.38
C ILE A 23 -3.67 -2.53 4.67
N GLU A 24 -3.45 -3.21 5.79
CA GLU A 24 -3.98 -2.76 7.08
C GLU A 24 -3.37 -1.43 7.53
N LEU A 25 -2.07 -1.24 7.32
CA LEU A 25 -1.39 0.03 7.56
C LEU A 25 -1.97 1.14 6.66
N ALA A 26 -2.11 0.88 5.36
CA ALA A 26 -2.69 1.84 4.42
C ALA A 26 -4.11 2.25 4.83
N LYS A 27 -4.93 1.30 5.30
CA LYS A 27 -6.28 1.56 5.83
C LYS A 27 -6.25 2.43 7.09
N ARG A 28 -5.33 2.19 8.03
CA ARG A 28 -5.20 2.98 9.26
C ARG A 28 -4.67 4.39 9.03
N LEU A 29 -3.83 4.56 8.01
CA LEU A 29 -3.33 5.87 7.58
C LEU A 29 -4.33 6.62 6.70
N LYS A 30 -5.44 5.99 6.30
CA LYS A 30 -6.52 6.66 5.57
C LYS A 30 -7.00 7.88 6.35
N ASN A 31 -7.12 9.02 5.67
CA ASN A 31 -7.54 10.31 6.23
C ASN A 31 -6.60 10.92 7.29
N LYS A 32 -5.38 10.38 7.46
CA LYS A 32 -4.32 11.03 8.23
C LYS A 32 -3.55 12.00 7.32
N PRO A 33 -2.81 12.97 7.87
CA PRO A 33 -2.04 13.94 7.09
C PRO A 33 -0.78 13.30 6.48
N PHE A 34 -0.97 12.27 5.65
CA PHE A 34 0.08 11.54 4.97
C PHE A 34 -0.31 11.28 3.52
N GLN A 35 0.66 11.42 2.60
CA GLN A 35 0.55 10.87 1.26
C GLN A 35 1.01 9.42 1.29
N VAL A 36 0.06 8.49 1.30
CA VAL A 36 0.35 7.06 1.28
C VAL A 36 0.58 6.61 -0.16
N VAL A 37 1.74 6.01 -0.42
CA VAL A 37 2.10 5.40 -1.70
C VAL A 37 2.34 3.92 -1.47
N MET A 38 1.59 3.05 -2.15
CA MET A 38 1.79 1.60 -2.09
C MET A 38 2.56 1.12 -3.32
N LEU A 39 3.63 0.39 -3.09
CA LEU A 39 4.44 -0.23 -4.13
C LEU A 39 4.43 -1.74 -3.90
N ASP A 40 3.80 -2.47 -4.82
CA ASP A 40 3.80 -3.92 -4.85
C ASP A 40 4.06 -4.41 -6.27
N LYS A 41 4.59 -5.62 -6.39
CA LYS A 41 4.81 -6.30 -7.68
C LYS A 41 3.49 -6.66 -8.37
N HIS A 42 2.44 -6.89 -7.58
CA HIS A 42 1.12 -7.32 -7.99
C HIS A 42 0.08 -6.28 -7.57
N ASN A 43 -0.92 -6.04 -8.42
CA ASN A 43 -2.03 -5.11 -8.15
C ASN A 43 -3.19 -5.76 -7.38
N TYR A 44 -2.94 -6.90 -6.73
CA TYR A 44 -3.93 -7.65 -5.96
C TYR A 44 -3.35 -8.11 -4.63
N HIS A 45 -4.24 -8.28 -3.66
CA HIS A 45 -3.93 -8.90 -2.39
C HIS A 45 -4.26 -10.38 -2.44
N THR A 46 -3.26 -11.25 -2.25
CA THR A 46 -3.50 -12.68 -2.10
C THR A 46 -3.89 -13.00 -0.67
N PHE A 47 -5.10 -13.52 -0.47
CA PHE A 47 -5.50 -14.08 0.81
C PHE A 47 -4.90 -15.48 0.99
N GLN A 48 -3.62 -15.51 1.39
CA GLN A 48 -2.83 -16.73 1.54
C GLN A 48 -3.49 -17.86 2.37
N PRO A 49 -4.27 -17.57 3.44
CA PRO A 49 -4.91 -18.62 4.23
C PRO A 49 -5.89 -19.50 3.46
N LEU A 50 -6.42 -19.06 2.32
CA LEU A 50 -7.37 -19.83 1.51
C LEU A 50 -6.74 -20.38 0.22
N LEU A 51 -5.43 -20.27 0.03
CA LEU A 51 -4.74 -20.72 -1.20
C LEU A 51 -4.82 -22.24 -1.42
N TYR A 52 -4.99 -23.03 -0.37
CA TYR A 52 -5.10 -24.49 -0.52
C TYR A 52 -6.50 -24.94 -0.96
N GLN A 53 -7.48 -24.03 -1.00
CA GLN A 53 -8.87 -24.33 -1.34
C GLN A 53 -9.22 -23.99 -2.79
N VAL A 54 -8.29 -23.37 -3.54
CA VAL A 54 -8.48 -22.99 -4.95
C VAL A 54 -7.89 -24.00 -5.91
#